data_AF-A0A1S2W5V0-F1
#
_entry.id   AF-A0A1S2W5V0-F1
#
_cell.length_a   1.000
_cell.length_b   1.000
_cell.length_c   1.000
_cell.angle_alpha   90.00
_cell.angle_beta   90.00
_cell.angle_gamma   90.00
#
_symmetry.space_group_name_H-M   'P 1'
#
loop_
_entity.id
_entity.type
_entity.pdbx_description
1 polymer ?
#
loop_
_entity_poly.entity_id
_entity_poly.type
_entity_poly.pdbx_seq_one_letter_code
_entity_poly.pdbx_strand_id
1 'polypeptide(L)'
;MERNEIVRKIIANRRPRDEFARFVVTCVSQQLKETHGEVDVEIVEAERGYDSVWSINGREVVVLLETEELKRAKEQPYAIDDKLWHSFRQEGIIK
;
A
#
# COMPACT_ATOMS: atom_id res chain seq x y z
N MET A 1 -12.42 2.64 -6.22
CA MET A 1 -11.74 3.91 -6.60
C MET A 1 -11.06 3.74 -7.95
N GLU A 2 -11.38 4.55 -8.97
CA GLU A 2 -10.68 4.47 -10.28
C GLU A 2 -9.21 4.87 -10.16
N ARG A 3 -8.32 4.15 -10.88
CA ARG A 3 -6.90 4.47 -10.98
C ARG A 3 -6.73 5.80 -11.75
N ASN A 4 -6.53 6.91 -11.05
CA ASN A 4 -6.14 8.19 -11.65
C ASN A 4 -4.64 8.46 -11.48
N GLU A 5 -3.86 8.11 -12.52
CA GLU A 5 -2.41 8.24 -12.52
C GLU A 5 -1.91 9.67 -12.26
N ILE A 6 -2.62 10.68 -12.79
CA ILE A 6 -2.26 12.10 -12.62
C ILE A 6 -2.34 12.49 -11.15
N VAL A 7 -3.46 12.19 -10.49
CA VAL A 7 -3.64 12.48 -9.06
C VAL A 7 -2.59 11.75 -8.23
N ARG A 8 -2.34 10.48 -8.54
CA ARG A 8 -1.35 9.67 -7.83
C ARG A 8 0.06 10.23 -7.95
N LYS A 9 0.47 10.66 -9.15
CA LYS A 9 1.75 11.36 -9.38
C LYS A 9 1.82 12.69 -8.64
N ILE A 10 0.75 13.47 -8.62
CA ILE A 10 0.72 14.75 -7.88
C ILE A 10 0.96 14.50 -6.39
N ILE A 11 0.29 13.52 -5.79
CA ILE A 11 0.43 13.18 -4.38
C ILE A 11 1.86 12.68 -4.11
N ALA A 12 2.38 11.74 -4.90
CA ALA A 12 3.74 11.23 -4.76
C ALA A 12 4.83 12.33 -4.90
N ASN A 13 4.57 13.37 -5.68
CA ASN A 13 5.50 14.48 -5.86
C ASN A 13 5.44 15.53 -4.75
N ARG A 14 4.26 15.76 -4.17
CA ARG A 14 4.02 16.86 -3.22
C ARG A 14 4.14 16.44 -1.76
N ARG A 15 3.97 15.16 -1.46
CA ARG A 15 3.89 14.66 -0.09
C ARG A 15 5.22 14.07 0.38
N PRO A 16 5.54 14.17 1.69
CA PRO A 16 6.53 13.34 2.34
C PRO A 16 6.31 11.83 2.07
N ARG A 17 7.36 11.03 2.18
CA ARG A 17 7.31 9.60 1.81
C ARG A 17 6.42 8.79 2.73
N ASP A 18 6.44 9.09 4.02
CA ASP A 18 5.56 8.52 5.04
C ASP A 18 4.10 8.86 4.75
N GLU A 19 3.80 10.12 4.42
CA GLU A 19 2.45 10.54 4.03
C GLU A 19 1.98 9.82 2.76
N PHE A 20 2.88 9.65 1.79
CA PHE A 20 2.57 8.88 0.58
C PHE A 20 2.33 7.41 0.89
N ALA A 21 3.19 6.75 1.68
CA ALA A 21 3.01 5.36 2.07
C ALA A 21 1.67 5.14 2.79
N ARG A 22 1.34 6.02 3.76
CA ARG A 22 0.05 6.02 4.46
C ARG A 22 -1.12 6.19 3.49
N PHE A 23 -1.00 7.09 2.52
CA PHE A 23 -2.02 7.29 1.51
C PHE A 23 -2.25 6.04 0.66
N VAL A 24 -1.19 5.41 0.14
CA VAL A 24 -1.30 4.18 -0.66
C VAL A 24 -1.98 3.07 0.13
N VAL A 25 -1.49 2.80 1.34
CA VAL A 25 -2.02 1.78 2.25
C VAL A 25 -3.48 2.03 2.59
N THR A 26 -3.86 3.28 2.85
CA THR A 26 -5.26 3.65 3.11
C THR A 26 -6.15 3.37 1.89
N CYS A 27 -5.71 3.71 0.68
CA CYS A 27 -6.46 3.42 -0.54
C CYS A 27 -6.66 1.91 -0.74
N VAL A 28 -5.61 1.11 -0.55
CA VAL A 28 -5.67 -0.35 -0.73
C VAL A 28 -6.54 -0.98 0.36
N SER A 29 -6.44 -0.53 1.61
CA SER A 29 -7.31 -0.97 2.71
C SER A 29 -8.78 -0.69 2.41
N GLN A 30 -9.12 0.51 1.93
CA GLN A 30 -10.50 0.83 1.54
C GLN A 30 -11.01 -0.09 0.43
N GLN A 31 -10.20 -0.36 -0.60
CA GLN A 31 -10.56 -1.30 -1.67
C GLN A 31 -10.75 -2.73 -1.15
N LEU A 32 -9.91 -3.18 -0.23
CA LEU A 32 -10.07 -4.50 0.40
C LEU A 32 -11.32 -4.56 1.29
N LYS A 33 -11.67 -3.49 2.01
CA LYS A 33 -12.90 -3.44 2.84
C LYS A 33 -14.16 -3.61 2.01
N GLU A 34 -14.17 -3.05 0.79
CA GLU A 34 -15.30 -3.19 -0.14
C GLU A 34 -15.54 -4.65 -0.55
N THR A 35 -14.51 -5.50 -0.58
CA THR A 35 -14.60 -6.87 -1.10
C THR A 35 -14.40 -7.98 -0.06
N HIS A 36 -13.69 -7.70 1.03
CA HIS A 36 -13.25 -8.70 2.01
C HIS A 36 -13.76 -8.44 3.44
N GLY A 37 -14.52 -7.37 3.70
CA GLY A 37 -15.09 -7.14 5.03
C GLY A 37 -14.08 -6.54 6.02
N GLU A 38 -13.72 -7.28 7.06
CA GLU A 38 -12.85 -6.79 8.13
C GLU A 38 -11.39 -6.73 7.68
N VAL A 39 -10.86 -5.51 7.62
CA VAL A 39 -9.50 -5.21 7.21
C VAL A 39 -8.94 -4.15 8.16
N ASP A 40 -7.89 -4.48 8.87
CA ASP A 40 -7.11 -3.53 9.64
C ASP A 40 -5.72 -3.41 9.05
N VAL A 41 -5.16 -2.21 9.13
CA VAL A 41 -3.81 -1.95 8.65
C VAL A 41 -3.10 -0.94 9.53
N GLU A 42 -1.85 -1.24 9.83
CA GLU A 42 -0.94 -0.35 10.53
C GLU A 42 0.32 -0.13 9.69
N ILE A 43 0.93 1.05 9.86
CA ILE A 43 2.24 1.36 9.29
C ILE A 43 3.20 1.63 10.43
N VAL A 44 4.31 0.91 10.42
CA VAL A 44 5.40 1.03 11.38
C VAL A 44 6.66 1.42 10.64
N GLU A 45 7.43 2.35 11.19
CA GLU A 45 8.74 2.72 10.63
C GLU A 45 9.73 1.56 10.81
N ALA A 46 10.46 1.25 9.75
CA ALA A 46 11.45 0.18 9.70
C ALA A 46 12.78 0.72 9.17
N GLU A 47 13.89 0.01 9.42
CA GLU A 47 15.24 0.46 9.04
C GLU A 47 15.37 0.86 7.56
N ARG A 48 14.64 0.17 6.66
CA ARG A 48 14.70 0.38 5.21
C ARG A 48 13.50 1.14 4.64
N GLY A 49 12.55 1.55 5.46
CA GLY A 49 11.31 2.17 5.02
C GLY A 49 10.18 1.99 6.02
N TYR A 50 9.11 1.32 5.61
CA TYR A 50 7.92 1.15 6.44
C TYR A 50 7.35 -0.25 6.32
N ASP A 51 7.11 -0.93 7.43
CA ASP A 51 6.32 -2.15 7.42
C ASP A 51 4.85 -1.80 7.44
N SER A 52 4.10 -2.32 6.45
CA SER A 52 2.65 -2.30 6.46
C SER A 52 2.14 -3.64 6.98
N VAL A 53 1.49 -3.62 8.15
CA VAL A 53 0.97 -4.80 8.84
C VAL A 53 -0.53 -4.86 8.61
N TRP A 54 -0.98 -5.92 7.95
CA TRP A 54 -2.36 -6.09 7.51
C TRP A 54 -3.01 -7.23 8.27
N SER A 55 -4.19 -7.02 8.81
CA SER A 55 -5.10 -8.08 9.26
C SER A 55 -6.30 -8.11 8.34
N ILE A 56 -6.45 -9.17 7.55
CA ILE A 56 -7.54 -9.31 6.56
C ILE A 56 -8.28 -10.61 6.87
N ASN A 57 -9.51 -10.50 7.39
CA ASN A 57 -10.31 -11.66 7.83
C ASN A 57 -9.55 -12.60 8.80
N GLY A 58 -8.83 -12.02 9.77
CA GLY A 58 -8.05 -12.76 10.76
C GLY A 58 -6.77 -13.40 10.23
N ARG A 59 -6.35 -13.07 8.99
CA ARG A 59 -5.02 -13.42 8.46
C ARG A 59 -4.10 -12.22 8.51
N GLU A 60 -2.90 -12.42 9.03
CA GLU A 60 -1.88 -11.38 9.12
C GLU A 60 -0.90 -11.46 7.96
N VAL A 61 -0.62 -10.32 7.33
CA VAL A 61 0.39 -10.19 6.29
C VAL A 61 1.20 -8.92 6.51
N VAL A 62 2.51 -9.04 6.42
CA VAL A 62 3.44 -7.90 6.54
C VAL A 62 4.09 -7.65 5.20
N VAL A 63 4.03 -6.41 4.73
CA VAL A 63 4.69 -5.99 3.48
C VAL A 63 5.59 -4.80 3.77
N LEU A 64 6.89 -4.97 3.54
CA LEU A 64 7.88 -3.90 3.61
C LEU A 64 7.74 -2.97 2.40
N LEU A 65 7.54 -1.69 2.67
CA LEU A 65 7.55 -0.60 1.70
C LEU A 65 8.92 0.08 1.75
N GLU A 66 9.81 -0.27 0.82
CA GLU A 66 11.18 0.23 0.87
C GLU A 66 11.24 1.71 0.48
N THR A 67 12.16 2.44 1.11
CA THR A 67 12.37 3.87 0.82
C THR A 67 12.68 4.12 -0.66
N GLU A 68 13.42 3.21 -1.31
CA GLU A 68 13.75 3.32 -2.73
C GLU A 68 12.53 3.11 -3.63
N GLU A 69 11.62 2.22 -3.27
CA GLU A 69 10.35 2.03 -4.00
C GLU A 69 9.45 3.26 -3.85
N LEU A 70 9.38 3.82 -2.65
CA LEU A 70 8.62 5.05 -2.38
C LEU A 70 9.20 6.26 -3.14
N LYS A 71 10.52 6.33 -3.35
CA LYS A 71 11.15 7.35 -4.21
C LYS A 71 10.73 7.19 -5.67
N ARG A 72 10.67 5.94 -6.16
CA ARG A 72 10.27 5.61 -7.55
C ARG A 72 8.79 5.85 -7.83
N ALA A 73 7.95 6.03 -6.80
CA ALA A 73 6.53 6.32 -6.97
C ALA A 73 6.23 7.60 -7.80
N LYS A 74 7.19 8.51 -7.95
CA LYS A 74 7.07 9.67 -8.83
C LYS A 74 7.00 9.30 -10.31
N GLU A 75 7.68 8.22 -10.68
CA GLU A 75 7.75 7.67 -12.03
C GLU A 75 6.73 6.55 -12.21
N GLN A 76 6.59 5.70 -11.19
CA GLN A 76 5.73 4.52 -11.16
C GLN A 76 4.72 4.62 -10.00
N PRO A 77 3.66 5.43 -10.15
CA PRO A 77 2.75 5.80 -9.05
C PRO A 77 1.93 4.66 -8.44
N TYR A 78 1.86 3.50 -9.12
CA TYR A 78 1.13 2.31 -8.68
C TYR A 78 2.03 1.12 -8.32
N ALA A 79 3.36 1.27 -8.37
CA ALA A 79 4.27 0.17 -8.08
C ALA A 79 4.05 -0.41 -6.66
N ILE A 80 3.75 0.47 -5.69
CA ILE A 80 3.44 0.06 -4.32
C ILE A 80 2.10 -0.68 -4.24
N ASP A 81 1.06 -0.20 -4.93
CA ASP A 81 -0.23 -0.89 -5.01
C ASP A 81 -0.04 -2.31 -5.58
N ASP A 82 0.68 -2.42 -6.70
CA ASP A 82 0.89 -3.68 -7.37
C ASP A 82 1.69 -4.67 -6.48
N LYS A 83 2.68 -4.17 -5.71
CA LYS A 83 3.40 -4.96 -4.72
C LYS A 83 2.50 -5.48 -3.60
N LEU A 84 1.63 -4.63 -3.05
CA LEU A 84 0.67 -5.03 -2.02
C LEU A 84 -0.28 -6.11 -2.57
N TRP A 85 -0.89 -5.86 -3.73
CA TRP A 85 -1.79 -6.83 -4.38
C TRP A 85 -1.10 -8.14 -4.77
N HIS A 86 0.18 -8.08 -5.16
CA HIS A 86 0.97 -9.28 -5.40
C HIS A 86 1.18 -10.08 -4.12
N SER A 87 1.56 -9.42 -3.03
CA SER A 87 1.77 -10.05 -1.71
C SER A 87 0.48 -10.72 -1.22
N PHE A 88 -0.66 -10.04 -1.32
CA PHE A 88 -1.96 -10.63 -0.92
C PHE A 88 -2.37 -11.83 -1.76
N ARG A 89 -1.99 -11.89 -3.04
CA ARG A 89 -2.20 -13.08 -3.89
C ARG A 89 -1.31 -14.24 -3.49
N GLN A 90 -0.03 -13.97 -3.19
CA GLN A 90 0.91 -15.00 -2.75
C GLN A 90 0.48 -15.64 -1.44
N GLU A 91 -0.04 -14.84 -0.51
CA GLU A 91 -0.58 -15.29 0.77
C GLU A 91 -2.02 -15.88 0.66
N GLY A 92 -2.57 -15.95 -0.55
CA GLY A 92 -3.88 -16.51 -0.83
C GLY A 92 -5.04 -15.78 -0.14
N ILE A 93 -4.87 -14.49 0.16
CA ILE A 93 -5.92 -13.62 0.71
C ILE A 93 -6.91 -13.26 -0.40
N ILE A 94 -6.37 -12.91 -1.57
CA ILE A 94 -7.15 -12.55 -2.76
C ILE A 94 -6.87 -13.55 -3.89
N LYS A 95 -7.88 -13.75 -4.76
CA LYS A 95 -7.80 -14.66 -5.91
C LYS A 95 -7.48 -13.91 -7.20
#